data_AF-A0A8S3EDS2-F1
#
_entry.id   AF-A0A8S3EDS2-F1
#
_cell.length_a   1.000
_cell.length_b   1.000
_cell.length_c   1.000
_cell.angle_alpha   90.00
_cell.angle_beta   90.00
_cell.angle_gamma   90.00
#
_symmetry.space_group_name_H-M   'P 1'
#
loop_
_entity.id
_entity.type
_entity.pdbx_description
1 polymer ?
#
loop_
_entity_poly.entity_id
_entity_poly.type
_entity_poly.pdbx_seq_one_letter_code
_entity_poly.pdbx_strand_id
1 'polypeptide(L)'
;TIQHKYQIDTINSYLIKPVQRITKYELLLQRLMSCCEESKGEVKEGYDLMCSVPKKANDAMHLSYLEELEAGLTKEALGDVLLQNTFQIWDSKQIIKKGKERHVFLFETSIVIAKILKPVARGAVRYIYKYKLMTAEIFDVKEHLEAGEPCKFALYTGRPMSSHTADLRVTLKANDLSTKQQWVIRIRELIQENDLYHDLSMHETNTKQTSIQNKISQLINNNQSDSFIEIIILARIFLCK
;
A
#
# COMPACT_ATOMS: atom_id res chain seq x y z
N THR A 1 -58.05 -4.47 1.57
CA THR A 1 -56.92 -3.88 2.32
C THR A 1 -55.88 -3.37 1.33
N ILE A 2 -55.49 -2.10 1.41
CA ILE A 2 -54.71 -1.35 0.42
C ILE A 2 -53.28 -1.93 0.17
N GLN A 3 -52.86 -2.92 0.97
CA GLN A 3 -51.56 -3.59 0.85
C GLN A 3 -51.35 -4.45 -0.39
N HIS A 4 -52.39 -4.82 -1.15
CA HIS A 4 -52.22 -5.64 -2.36
C HIS A 4 -51.93 -4.82 -3.64
N LYS A 5 -52.02 -3.49 -3.60
CA LYS A 5 -51.84 -2.63 -4.79
C LYS A 5 -50.46 -1.95 -4.85
N TYR A 6 -49.71 -1.98 -3.76
CA TYR A 6 -48.33 -1.54 -3.69
C TYR A 6 -47.58 -2.61 -2.92
N GLN A 7 -46.78 -3.41 -3.63
CA GLN A 7 -45.74 -4.22 -3.00
C GLN A 7 -44.78 -3.21 -2.36
N ILE A 8 -45.01 -2.89 -1.08
CA ILE A 8 -44.13 -2.01 -0.34
C ILE A 8 -42.88 -2.84 -0.07
N ASP A 9 -41.89 -2.67 -0.95
CA ASP A 9 -40.55 -3.20 -0.77
C ASP A 9 -40.10 -2.88 0.67
N THR A 10 -39.65 -3.90 1.40
CA THR A 10 -39.07 -3.72 2.73
C THR A 10 -37.86 -2.78 2.69
N ILE A 11 -37.52 -2.17 3.82
CA ILE A 11 -36.28 -1.37 3.93
C ILE A 11 -35.05 -2.18 3.51
N ASN A 12 -34.99 -3.47 3.86
CA ASN A 12 -33.91 -4.37 3.46
C ASN A 12 -33.78 -4.50 1.93
N SER A 13 -34.90 -4.57 1.21
CA SER A 13 -34.91 -4.60 -0.25
C SER A 13 -34.51 -3.27 -0.91
N TYR A 14 -34.57 -2.14 -0.21
CA TYR A 14 -34.00 -0.88 -0.68
C TYR A 14 -32.49 -0.78 -0.40
N LEU A 15 -32.05 -1.26 0.76
CA LEU A 15 -30.64 -1.24 1.16
C LEU A 15 -29.74 -2.09 0.24
N ILE A 16 -30.27 -3.13 -0.39
CA ILE A 16 -29.52 -3.97 -1.34
C ILE A 16 -29.43 -3.37 -2.75
N LYS A 17 -30.29 -2.40 -3.11
CA LYS A 17 -30.34 -1.85 -4.49
C LYS A 17 -29.04 -1.19 -4.94
N PRO A 18 -28.28 -0.43 -4.10
CA PRO A 18 -26.98 0.11 -4.51
C PRO A 18 -25.97 -0.98 -4.87
N VAL A 19 -25.89 -2.05 -4.06
CA VAL A 19 -25.00 -3.19 -4.34
C VAL A 19 -25.40 -3.86 -5.65
N GLN A 20 -26.69 -4.12 -5.84
CA GLN A 20 -27.22 -4.68 -7.10
C GLN A 20 -26.95 -3.78 -8.31
N ARG A 21 -27.00 -2.46 -8.12
CA ARG A 21 -26.79 -1.49 -9.19
C ARG A 21 -25.34 -1.50 -9.68
N ILE A 22 -24.37 -1.61 -8.77
CA ILE A 22 -22.96 -1.73 -9.13
C ILE A 22 -22.71 -3.01 -9.94
N THR A 23 -23.22 -4.17 -9.48
CA THR A 23 -23.13 -5.43 -10.24
C THR A 23 -23.81 -5.33 -11.60
N LYS A 24 -24.92 -4.60 -11.69
CA LYS A 24 -25.60 -4.38 -12.99
C LYS A 24 -24.74 -3.58 -13.97
N TYR A 25 -24.01 -2.56 -13.52
CA TYR A 25 -23.12 -1.80 -14.40
C TYR A 25 -21.96 -2.63 -14.93
N GLU A 26 -21.34 -3.46 -14.09
CA GLU A 26 -20.32 -4.43 -14.51
C GLU A 26 -20.83 -5.32 -15.66
N LEU A 27 -22.00 -5.96 -15.49
CA LEU A 27 -22.59 -6.84 -16.50
C LEU A 27 -22.96 -6.12 -17.81
N LEU A 28 -23.45 -4.88 -17.71
CA LEU A 28 -23.81 -4.09 -18.89
C LEU A 28 -22.58 -3.67 -19.69
N LEU A 29 -21.51 -3.22 -19.00
CA LEU A 29 -20.26 -2.86 -19.64
C LEU A 29 -19.58 -4.08 -20.26
N GLN A 30 -19.60 -5.24 -19.59
CA GLN A 30 -19.12 -6.50 -20.15
C GLN A 30 -19.81 -6.85 -21.47
N ARG A 31 -21.15 -6.71 -21.52
CA ARG A 31 -21.93 -6.93 -22.74
C ARG A 31 -21.60 -5.90 -23.82
N LEU A 32 -21.44 -4.63 -23.45
CA LEU A 32 -21.09 -3.57 -24.39
C LEU A 32 -19.73 -3.86 -25.07
N MET A 33 -18.72 -4.30 -24.31
CA MET A 33 -17.42 -4.71 -24.87
C MET A 33 -17.54 -5.87 -25.86
N SER A 34 -18.49 -6.78 -25.64
CA SER A 34 -18.69 -7.94 -26.52
C SER A 34 -19.36 -7.60 -27.86
N CYS A 35 -20.03 -6.44 -27.95
CA CYS A 35 -20.82 -6.05 -29.12
C CYS A 35 -20.28 -4.82 -29.86
N CYS A 36 -19.32 -4.07 -29.29
CA CYS A 36 -18.79 -2.84 -29.87
C CYS A 36 -17.27 -2.95 -30.05
N GLU A 37 -16.76 -2.70 -31.26
CA GLU A 37 -15.31 -2.74 -31.56
C GLU A 37 -14.63 -1.37 -31.47
N GLU A 38 -15.34 -0.29 -31.80
CA GLU A 38 -14.79 1.07 -31.90
C GLU A 38 -14.58 1.77 -30.54
N SER A 39 -15.28 1.34 -29.48
CA SER A 39 -15.21 1.94 -28.13
C SER A 39 -14.58 1.03 -27.07
N LYS A 40 -13.86 -0.01 -27.48
CA LYS A 40 -13.33 -1.04 -26.56
C LYS A 40 -12.41 -0.47 -25.47
N GLY A 41 -11.68 0.60 -25.71
CA GLY A 41 -10.77 1.22 -24.74
C GLY A 41 -11.50 1.80 -23.53
N GLU A 42 -12.31 2.83 -23.75
CA GLU A 42 -13.06 3.53 -22.70
C GLU A 42 -14.06 2.60 -21.98
N VAL A 43 -14.70 1.69 -22.72
CA VAL A 43 -15.64 0.73 -22.14
C VAL A 43 -14.90 -0.28 -21.25
N LYS A 44 -13.69 -0.70 -21.62
CA LYS A 44 -12.86 -1.58 -20.80
C LYS A 44 -12.41 -0.87 -19.52
N GLU A 45 -11.97 0.38 -19.60
CA GLU A 45 -11.62 1.17 -18.41
C GLU A 45 -12.81 1.31 -17.46
N GLY A 46 -14.00 1.62 -18.00
CA GLY A 46 -15.23 1.67 -17.21
C GLY A 46 -15.57 0.32 -16.57
N TYR A 47 -15.39 -0.79 -17.31
CA TYR A 47 -15.62 -2.14 -16.80
C TYR A 47 -14.66 -2.49 -15.66
N ASP A 48 -13.35 -2.24 -15.84
CA ASP A 48 -12.32 -2.48 -14.84
C ASP A 48 -12.58 -1.65 -13.57
N LEU A 49 -13.03 -0.39 -13.73
CA LEU A 49 -13.48 0.44 -12.62
C LEU A 49 -14.67 -0.18 -11.88
N MET A 50 -15.72 -0.61 -12.59
CA MET A 50 -16.89 -1.24 -11.96
C MET A 50 -16.55 -2.56 -11.26
N CYS A 51 -15.62 -3.35 -11.79
CA CYS A 51 -15.07 -4.52 -11.12
C CYS A 51 -14.26 -4.16 -9.86
N SER A 52 -13.65 -2.97 -9.81
CA SER A 52 -12.84 -2.53 -8.67
C SER A 52 -13.67 -2.02 -7.48
N VAL A 53 -14.83 -1.41 -7.72
CA VAL A 53 -15.69 -0.84 -6.66
C VAL A 53 -16.08 -1.87 -5.57
N PRO A 54 -16.65 -3.05 -5.90
CA PRO A 54 -17.02 -4.03 -4.89
C PRO A 54 -15.79 -4.60 -4.18
N LYS A 55 -14.64 -4.71 -4.87
CA LYS A 55 -13.37 -5.13 -4.26
C LYS A 55 -12.90 -4.13 -3.21
N LYS A 56 -12.83 -2.85 -3.55
CA LYS A 56 -12.46 -1.77 -2.60
C LYS A 56 -13.39 -1.70 -1.39
N ALA A 57 -14.69 -1.87 -1.59
CA ALA A 57 -15.66 -1.93 -0.49
C ALA A 57 -15.42 -3.14 0.43
N ASN A 58 -15.14 -4.30 -0.15
CA ASN A 58 -14.75 -5.50 0.60
C ASN A 58 -13.42 -5.30 1.35
N ASP A 59 -12.44 -4.65 0.72
CA ASP A 59 -11.14 -4.36 1.34
C ASP A 59 -11.26 -3.42 2.53
N ALA A 60 -12.04 -2.35 2.40
CA ALA A 60 -12.36 -1.44 3.50
C ALA A 60 -13.10 -2.17 4.64
N MET A 61 -14.01 -3.09 4.32
CA MET A 61 -14.70 -3.91 5.33
C MET A 61 -13.71 -4.80 6.09
N HIS A 62 -12.79 -5.48 5.40
CA HIS A 62 -11.77 -6.30 6.07
C HIS A 62 -10.80 -5.46 6.91
N LEU A 63 -10.38 -4.29 6.42
CA LEU A 63 -9.57 -3.35 7.20
C LEU A 63 -10.30 -2.86 8.46
N SER A 64 -11.62 -2.69 8.40
CA SER A 64 -12.42 -2.29 9.56
C SER A 64 -12.31 -3.29 10.72
N TYR A 65 -12.05 -4.57 10.42
CA TYR A 65 -11.86 -5.65 11.39
C TYR A 65 -10.43 -5.77 11.95
N LEU A 66 -9.52 -4.88 11.55
CA LEU A 66 -8.19 -4.77 12.15
C LEU A 66 -8.28 -4.11 13.53
N GLU A 67 -7.76 -4.79 14.54
CA GLU A 67 -7.79 -4.41 15.95
C GLU A 67 -6.36 -4.36 16.53
N GLU A 68 -6.22 -3.74 17.71
CA GLU A 68 -4.97 -3.69 18.49
C GLU A 68 -3.78 -3.06 17.73
N LEU A 69 -4.04 -2.01 16.94
CA LEU A 69 -2.99 -1.19 16.33
C LEU A 69 -2.05 -0.62 17.40
N GLU A 70 -0.80 -0.37 17.00
CA GLU A 70 0.18 0.32 17.83
C GLU A 70 -0.33 1.70 18.28
N ALA A 71 0.06 2.13 19.48
CA ALA A 71 -0.35 3.42 20.01
C ALA A 71 0.02 4.56 19.05
N GLY A 72 -0.95 5.40 18.70
CA GLY A 72 -0.77 6.51 17.76
C GLY A 72 -0.94 6.15 16.28
N LEU A 73 -1.09 4.86 15.93
CA LEU A 73 -1.41 4.43 14.58
C LEU A 73 -2.93 4.28 14.42
N THR A 74 -3.52 5.08 13.53
CA THR A 74 -4.94 4.96 13.17
C THR A 74 -5.10 4.23 11.83
N LYS A 75 -6.31 3.72 11.54
CA LYS A 75 -6.60 3.07 10.26
C LYS A 75 -6.52 4.07 9.11
N GLU A 76 -6.95 5.30 9.35
CA GLU A 76 -6.93 6.40 8.39
C GLU A 76 -5.48 6.77 8.01
N ALA A 77 -4.55 6.67 8.95
CA ALA A 77 -3.12 6.92 8.71
C ALA A 77 -2.42 5.83 7.87
N LEU A 78 -3.03 4.64 7.72
CA LEU A 78 -2.51 3.59 6.84
C LEU A 78 -2.82 3.88 5.37
N GLY A 79 -3.89 4.63 5.09
CA GLY A 79 -4.38 4.93 3.75
C GLY A 79 -5.23 3.81 3.16
N ASP A 80 -5.41 3.85 1.83
CA ASP A 80 -6.21 2.86 1.11
C ASP A 80 -5.46 1.54 0.95
N VAL A 81 -6.19 0.43 1.11
CA VAL A 81 -5.65 -0.91 0.87
C VAL A 81 -5.44 -1.10 -0.62
N LEU A 82 -4.20 -1.39 -1.01
CA LEU A 82 -3.84 -1.71 -2.40
C LEU A 82 -4.09 -3.18 -2.72
N LEU A 83 -3.68 -4.08 -1.81
CA LEU A 83 -3.91 -5.52 -1.88
C LEU A 83 -4.09 -6.10 -0.48
N GLN A 84 -4.91 -7.14 -0.35
CA GLN A 84 -5.00 -7.91 0.89
C GLN A 84 -5.24 -9.40 0.64
N ASN A 85 -4.42 -10.25 1.25
CA ASN A 85 -4.54 -11.70 1.13
C ASN A 85 -4.05 -12.40 2.40
N THR A 86 -4.43 -13.66 2.54
CA THR A 86 -3.87 -14.54 3.58
C THR A 86 -2.63 -15.26 3.04
N PHE A 87 -1.56 -15.24 3.82
CA PHE A 87 -0.28 -15.88 3.51
C PHE A 87 0.16 -16.79 4.66
N GLN A 88 0.98 -17.79 4.35
CA GLN A 88 1.88 -18.35 5.35
C GLN A 88 3.15 -17.50 5.38
N ILE A 89 3.54 -17.04 6.58
CA ILE A 89 4.71 -16.17 6.76
C ILE A 89 5.78 -16.86 7.62
N TRP A 90 7.03 -16.76 7.18
CA TRP A 90 8.23 -17.12 7.93
C TRP A 90 9.08 -15.87 8.13
N ASP A 91 9.42 -15.61 9.39
CA ASP A 91 10.24 -14.48 9.81
C ASP A 91 11.62 -15.00 10.21
N SER A 92 12.68 -14.47 9.57
CA SER A 92 14.06 -14.91 9.84
C SER A 92 14.53 -14.63 11.26
N LYS A 93 13.90 -13.69 11.99
CA LYS A 93 14.20 -13.38 13.39
C LYS A 93 13.66 -14.41 14.37
N GLN A 94 12.73 -15.27 13.94
CA GLN A 94 12.09 -16.23 14.84
C GLN A 94 12.87 -17.55 14.88
N ILE A 95 13.17 -17.99 16.11
CA ILE A 95 13.84 -19.27 16.41
C ILE A 95 13.07 -20.46 15.79
N ILE A 96 11.75 -20.35 15.72
CA ILE A 96 10.87 -21.38 15.16
C ILE A 96 10.67 -21.14 13.66
N LYS A 97 11.28 -21.99 12.82
CA LYS A 97 11.14 -21.97 11.35
C LYS A 97 9.79 -22.53 10.84
N LYS A 98 8.68 -22.24 11.52
CA LYS A 98 7.33 -22.69 11.13
C LYS A 98 6.53 -21.53 10.54
N GLY A 99 5.93 -21.77 9.38
CA GLY A 99 5.06 -20.81 8.71
C GLY A 99 3.82 -20.54 9.57
N LYS A 100 3.51 -19.26 9.76
CA LYS A 100 2.32 -18.82 10.49
C LYS A 100 1.31 -18.23 9.52
N GLU A 101 0.07 -18.68 9.58
CA GLU A 101 -1.02 -18.08 8.80
C GLU A 101 -1.27 -16.65 9.29
N ARG A 102 -1.21 -15.69 8.36
CA ARG A 102 -1.37 -14.26 8.61
C ARG A 102 -2.19 -13.65 7.50
N HIS A 103 -3.01 -12.69 7.86
CA HIS A 103 -3.64 -11.82 6.89
C HIS A 103 -2.76 -10.59 6.73
N VAL A 104 -2.51 -10.19 5.49
CA VAL A 104 -1.56 -9.14 5.15
C VAL A 104 -2.28 -8.09 4.34
N PHE A 105 -2.14 -6.83 4.76
CA PHE A 105 -2.64 -5.66 4.04
C PHE A 105 -1.45 -4.90 3.47
N LEU A 106 -1.48 -4.61 2.17
CA LEU A 106 -0.53 -3.76 1.48
C LEU A 106 -1.14 -2.36 1.32
N PHE A 107 -0.41 -1.35 1.78
CA PHE A 107 -0.69 0.08 1.61
C PHE A 107 0.46 0.72 0.84
N GLU A 108 0.31 1.98 0.43
CA GLU A 108 1.36 2.73 -0.26
C GLU A 108 2.65 2.83 0.57
N THR A 109 2.53 3.13 1.86
CA THR A 109 3.67 3.40 2.75
C THR A 109 4.04 2.23 3.65
N SER A 110 3.21 1.18 3.72
CA SER A 110 3.47 0.06 4.63
C SER A 110 2.79 -1.25 4.24
N ILE A 111 3.33 -2.34 4.75
CA ILE A 111 2.72 -3.67 4.73
C ILE A 111 2.39 -4.04 6.17
N VAL A 112 1.11 -4.27 6.47
CA VAL A 112 0.64 -4.64 7.81
C VAL A 112 0.39 -6.14 7.88
N ILE A 113 1.00 -6.80 8.86
CA ILE A 113 0.85 -8.23 9.13
C ILE A 113 -0.05 -8.41 10.35
N ALA A 114 -1.14 -9.17 10.19
CA ALA A 114 -2.12 -9.43 11.24
C ALA A 114 -2.37 -10.92 11.47
N LYS A 115 -2.64 -11.29 12.72
CA LYS A 115 -3.09 -12.63 13.10
C LYS A 115 -4.59 -12.75 12.85
N ILE A 116 -4.99 -13.81 12.15
CA ILE A 116 -6.39 -14.13 11.90
C ILE A 116 -6.99 -14.79 13.15
N LEU A 117 -8.09 -14.23 13.66
CA LEU A 117 -8.95 -14.88 14.63
C LEU A 117 -10.26 -15.25 13.92
N LYS A 118 -10.40 -16.54 13.60
CA LYS A 118 -11.65 -17.07 13.06
C LYS A 118 -12.65 -17.17 14.23
N PRO A 119 -13.87 -16.64 14.08
CA PRO A 119 -14.88 -16.74 15.12
C PRO A 119 -15.30 -18.20 15.29
N VAL A 120 -15.65 -18.57 16.53
CA VAL A 120 -16.12 -19.93 16.89
C VAL A 120 -17.58 -20.15 16.43
N ALA A 121 -18.31 -19.08 16.11
CA ALA A 121 -19.70 -19.08 15.61
C ALA A 121 -19.89 -18.07 14.45
N ARG A 122 -21.14 -17.70 14.10
CA ARG A 122 -21.53 -16.74 13.04
C ARG A 122 -21.07 -15.27 13.25
N GLY A 123 -19.88 -15.05 13.79
CA GLY A 123 -19.25 -13.73 13.90
C GLY A 123 -18.50 -13.34 12.62
N ALA A 124 -18.08 -12.08 12.54
CA ALA A 124 -17.11 -11.63 11.56
C ALA A 124 -15.69 -12.11 11.92
N VAL A 125 -14.83 -12.25 10.91
CA VAL A 125 -13.38 -12.45 11.12
C VAL A 125 -12.80 -11.26 11.87
N ARG A 126 -11.83 -11.50 12.75
CA ARG A 126 -11.04 -10.42 13.39
C ARG A 126 -9.57 -10.54 13.02
N TYR A 127 -8.92 -9.39 12.88
CA TYR A 127 -7.49 -9.31 12.58
C TYR A 127 -6.78 -8.59 13.72
N ILE A 128 -5.85 -9.28 14.37
CA ILE A 128 -5.05 -8.68 15.45
C ILE A 128 -3.71 -8.24 14.86
N TYR A 129 -3.42 -6.94 14.91
CA TYR A 129 -2.13 -6.39 14.46
C TYR A 129 -0.94 -7.13 15.12
N LYS A 130 0.13 -7.31 14.35
CA LYS A 130 1.39 -7.89 14.85
C LYS A 130 2.57 -6.98 14.65
N TYR A 131 2.78 -6.55 13.41
CA TYR A 131 3.82 -5.60 13.04
C TYR A 131 3.54 -5.07 11.64
N LYS A 132 4.21 -3.98 11.28
CA LYS A 132 4.25 -3.46 9.92
C LYS A 132 5.68 -3.42 9.39
N LEU A 133 5.81 -3.48 8.08
CA LEU A 133 7.04 -3.19 7.34
C LEU A 133 6.81 -1.89 6.57
N MET A 134 7.76 -0.96 6.58
CA MET A 134 7.65 0.24 5.74
C MET A 134 8.04 -0.13 4.31
N THR A 135 7.25 0.31 3.32
CA THR A 135 7.55 0.03 1.90
C THR A 135 8.88 0.65 1.49
N ALA A 136 9.23 1.81 2.04
CA ALA A 136 10.51 2.48 1.87
C ALA A 136 11.72 1.72 2.45
N GLU A 137 11.49 0.72 3.33
CA GLU A 137 12.56 -0.13 3.87
C GLU A 137 12.75 -1.42 3.07
N ILE A 138 11.85 -1.72 2.13
CA ILE A 138 11.94 -2.90 1.27
C ILE A 138 12.85 -2.54 0.09
N PHE A 139 13.99 -3.20 -0.03
CA PHE A 139 14.94 -2.93 -1.11
C PHE A 139 14.93 -4.00 -2.21
N ASP A 140 14.41 -5.20 -1.94
CA ASP A 140 14.34 -6.27 -2.93
C ASP A 140 13.19 -7.24 -2.67
N VAL A 141 12.70 -7.85 -3.76
CA VAL A 141 11.68 -8.90 -3.78
C VAL A 141 12.18 -10.06 -4.63
N LYS A 142 12.50 -11.18 -3.97
CA LYS A 142 12.95 -12.40 -4.66
C LYS A 142 11.83 -13.39 -4.89
N GLU A 143 11.67 -13.76 -6.15
CA GLU A 143 10.84 -14.86 -6.61
C GLU A 143 11.69 -16.13 -6.77
N HIS A 144 11.09 -17.31 -6.57
CA HIS A 144 11.74 -18.62 -6.76
C HIS A 144 12.81 -18.95 -5.70
N LEU A 145 12.39 -18.99 -4.43
CA LEU A 145 13.29 -19.29 -3.31
C LEU A 145 13.76 -20.75 -3.28
N GLU A 146 12.86 -21.69 -3.59
CA GLU A 146 13.07 -23.14 -3.47
C GLU A 146 12.37 -23.85 -4.64
N ALA A 147 12.98 -24.92 -5.15
CA ALA A 147 12.35 -25.77 -6.16
C ALA A 147 11.07 -26.42 -5.60
N GLY A 148 9.98 -26.38 -6.37
CA GLY A 148 8.69 -26.96 -5.98
C GLY A 148 7.78 -26.05 -5.13
N GLU A 149 8.21 -24.83 -4.79
CA GLU A 149 7.40 -23.87 -4.02
C GLU A 149 7.12 -22.58 -4.84
N PRO A 150 6.38 -22.68 -5.97
CA PRO A 150 6.20 -21.58 -6.91
C PRO A 150 5.44 -20.38 -6.33
N CYS A 151 4.61 -20.60 -5.30
CA CYS A 151 3.83 -19.56 -4.63
C CYS A 151 4.60 -18.83 -3.51
N LYS A 152 5.88 -19.17 -3.27
CA LYS A 152 6.73 -18.46 -2.30
C LYS A 152 7.46 -17.27 -2.93
N PHE A 153 7.60 -16.21 -2.16
CA PHE A 153 8.45 -15.06 -2.43
C PHE A 153 9.01 -14.50 -1.11
N ALA A 154 10.10 -13.74 -1.17
CA ALA A 154 10.69 -13.11 0.00
C ALA A 154 10.83 -11.60 -0.19
N LEU A 155 10.53 -10.87 0.88
CA LEU A 155 10.80 -9.46 1.04
C LEU A 155 12.09 -9.30 1.84
N TYR A 156 12.99 -8.49 1.33
CA TYR A 156 14.22 -8.10 2.03
C TYR A 156 14.07 -6.65 2.49
N THR A 157 14.20 -6.45 3.80
CA THR A 157 14.06 -5.13 4.43
C THR A 157 15.35 -4.73 5.15
N GLY A 158 15.71 -3.45 5.07
CA GLY A 158 16.93 -2.89 5.63
C GLY A 158 17.72 -2.08 4.60
N ARG A 159 18.87 -1.51 4.98
CA ARG A 159 19.74 -0.83 4.01
C ARG A 159 20.96 -1.69 3.67
N PRO A 160 21.29 -1.90 2.38
CA PRO A 160 22.49 -2.64 1.98
C PRO A 160 23.80 -2.05 2.54
N MET A 161 23.80 -0.76 2.92
CA MET A 161 24.99 -0.02 3.36
C MET A 161 25.19 0.03 4.89
N SER A 162 24.23 -0.44 5.71
CA SER A 162 24.40 -0.50 7.17
C SER A 162 24.73 -1.91 7.61
N SER A 163 26.03 -2.21 7.79
CA SER A 163 26.58 -3.51 8.24
C SER A 163 26.04 -4.02 9.60
N HIS A 164 25.12 -3.31 10.25
CA HIS A 164 24.59 -3.64 11.57
C HIS A 164 23.07 -3.88 11.62
N THR A 165 22.33 -3.67 10.53
CA THR A 165 20.94 -4.14 10.44
C THR A 165 20.92 -5.47 9.70
N ALA A 166 20.90 -6.57 10.45
CA ALA A 166 20.81 -7.91 9.88
C ALA A 166 19.67 -7.97 8.86
N ASP A 167 19.98 -8.41 7.63
CA ASP A 167 19.04 -8.58 6.52
C ASP A 167 17.75 -9.25 7.00
N LEU A 168 16.72 -8.44 7.26
CA LEU A 168 15.45 -8.98 7.71
C LEU A 168 14.75 -9.54 6.46
N ARG A 169 14.60 -10.86 6.46
CA ARG A 169 13.94 -11.60 5.39
C ARG A 169 12.60 -12.08 5.89
N VAL A 170 11.54 -11.61 5.25
CA VAL A 170 10.18 -12.11 5.46
C VAL A 170 9.78 -12.92 4.24
N THR A 171 9.57 -14.23 4.43
CA THR A 171 9.12 -15.11 3.36
C THR A 171 7.61 -15.28 3.45
N LEU A 172 6.92 -15.10 2.33
CA LEU A 172 5.47 -15.25 2.19
C LEU A 172 5.17 -16.37 1.20
N LYS A 173 4.18 -17.21 1.51
CA LYS A 173 3.60 -18.20 0.58
C LYS A 173 2.14 -17.84 0.32
N ALA A 174 1.83 -17.53 -0.94
CA ALA A 174 0.47 -17.28 -1.41
C ALA A 174 -0.31 -18.61 -1.56
N ASN A 175 -1.64 -18.51 -1.61
CA ASN A 175 -2.50 -19.67 -1.89
C ASN A 175 -2.40 -20.14 -3.34
N ASP A 176 -2.09 -19.22 -4.26
CA ASP A 176 -2.02 -19.47 -5.69
C ASP A 176 -0.98 -18.53 -6.36
N LEU A 177 -0.61 -18.87 -7.59
CA LEU A 177 0.42 -18.14 -8.34
C LEU A 177 -0.04 -16.75 -8.76
N SER A 178 -1.33 -16.57 -9.06
CA SER A 178 -1.88 -15.28 -9.49
C SER A 178 -1.76 -14.25 -8.36
N THR A 179 -2.14 -14.64 -7.14
CA THR A 179 -1.97 -13.82 -5.94
C THR A 179 -0.50 -13.45 -5.72
N LYS A 180 0.44 -14.42 -5.81
CA LYS A 180 1.88 -14.11 -5.71
C LYS A 180 2.28 -13.05 -6.75
N GLN A 181 1.93 -13.26 -8.01
CA GLN A 181 2.34 -12.37 -9.10
C GLN A 181 1.80 -10.95 -8.91
N GLN A 182 0.52 -10.81 -8.56
CA GLN A 182 -0.08 -9.50 -8.26
C GLN A 182 0.67 -8.77 -7.15
N TRP A 183 0.99 -9.47 -6.05
CA TRP A 183 1.73 -8.90 -4.93
C TRP A 183 3.15 -8.49 -5.31
N VAL A 184 3.87 -9.36 -6.01
CA VAL A 184 5.25 -9.07 -6.41
C VAL A 184 5.31 -7.89 -7.37
N ILE A 185 4.42 -7.82 -8.36
CA ILE A 185 4.35 -6.70 -9.31
C ILE A 185 4.09 -5.41 -8.54
N ARG A 186 3.04 -5.38 -7.69
CA ARG A 186 2.67 -4.15 -6.97
C ARG A 186 3.75 -3.69 -5.99
N ILE A 187 4.41 -4.60 -5.28
CA ILE A 187 5.51 -4.23 -4.38
C ILE A 187 6.70 -3.67 -5.18
N ARG A 188 7.04 -4.25 -6.34
CA ARG A 188 8.10 -3.70 -7.19
C ARG A 188 7.78 -2.30 -7.71
N GLU A 189 6.53 -2.05 -8.10
CA GLU A 189 6.08 -0.71 -8.47
C GLU A 189 6.27 0.28 -7.29
N LEU A 190 5.86 -0.10 -6.08
CA LEU A 190 6.06 0.74 -4.89
C LEU A 190 7.54 1.00 -4.58
N ILE A 191 8.43 0.03 -4.79
CA ILE A 191 9.87 0.22 -4.61
C ILE A 191 10.38 1.26 -5.63
N GLN A 192 10.00 1.13 -6.90
CA GLN A 192 10.38 2.08 -7.96
C GLN A 192 9.82 3.47 -7.71
N GLU A 193 8.56 3.59 -7.28
CA GLU A 193 7.93 4.84 -6.88
C GLU A 193 8.73 5.50 -5.75
N ASN A 194 9.08 4.74 -4.70
CA ASN A 194 9.86 5.25 -3.57
C ASN A 194 11.27 5.70 -3.96
N ASP A 195 11.96 4.95 -4.83
CA ASP A 195 13.28 5.33 -5.35
C ASP A 195 13.19 6.65 -6.15
N LEU A 196 12.17 6.79 -7.00
CA LEU A 196 11.94 8.01 -7.78
C LEU A 196 11.63 9.21 -6.87
N TYR A 197 10.79 9.04 -5.85
CA TYR A 197 10.51 10.09 -4.86
C TYR A 197 11.78 10.48 -4.08
N HIS A 198 12.62 9.50 -3.73
CA HIS A 198 13.89 9.76 -3.08
C HIS A 198 14.80 10.60 -3.97
N ASP A 199 15.01 10.20 -5.23
CA ASP A 199 15.84 10.93 -6.20
C ASP A 199 15.34 12.35 -6.42
N LEU A 200 14.02 12.54 -6.64
CA LEU A 200 13.41 13.86 -6.78
C LEU A 200 13.63 14.73 -5.53
N SER A 201 13.48 14.16 -4.34
CA SER A 201 13.72 14.89 -3.09
C SER A 201 15.19 15.28 -2.92
N MET A 202 16.13 14.42 -3.35
CA MET A 202 17.56 14.73 -3.31
C MET A 202 17.90 15.84 -4.32
N HIS A 203 17.33 15.81 -5.52
CA HIS A 203 17.49 16.87 -6.51
C HIS A 203 16.92 18.21 -6.01
N GLU A 204 15.76 18.25 -5.38
CA GLU A 204 15.24 19.48 -4.77
C GLU A 204 16.16 20.04 -3.68
N THR A 205 16.73 19.17 -2.83
CA THR A 205 17.67 19.61 -1.79
C THR A 205 18.97 20.13 -2.39
N ASN A 206 19.49 19.48 -3.43
CA ASN A 206 20.69 19.91 -4.14
C ASN A 206 20.46 21.24 -4.85
N THR A 207 19.34 21.43 -5.56
CA THR A 207 19.02 22.70 -6.22
C THR A 207 18.87 23.84 -5.22
N LYS A 208 18.20 23.61 -4.08
CA LYS A 208 18.10 24.61 -2.99
C LYS A 208 19.48 24.93 -2.40
N GLN A 209 20.33 23.93 -2.18
CA GLN A 209 21.71 24.13 -1.71
C GLN A 209 22.56 24.92 -2.72
N THR A 210 22.48 24.60 -4.02
CA THR A 210 23.20 25.32 -5.08
C THR A 210 22.70 26.77 -5.20
N SER A 211 21.40 27.02 -5.12
CA SER A 211 20.84 28.38 -5.11
C SER A 211 21.31 29.19 -3.90
N ILE A 212 21.37 28.57 -2.72
CA ILE A 212 21.87 29.23 -1.50
C ILE A 212 23.39 29.47 -1.58
N GLN A 213 24.18 28.50 -2.06
CA GLN A 213 25.62 28.70 -2.28
C GLN A 213 25.90 29.80 -3.29
N ASN A 214 25.20 29.83 -4.42
CA ASN A 214 25.33 30.89 -5.41
C ASN A 214 24.98 32.26 -4.82
N LYS A 215 23.95 32.34 -3.97
CA LYS A 215 23.57 33.57 -3.27
C LYS A 215 24.62 34.01 -2.25
N ILE A 216 25.23 33.07 -1.52
CA ILE A 216 26.36 33.34 -0.61
C ILE A 216 27.58 33.82 -1.40
N SER A 217 27.93 33.18 -2.53
CA SER A 217 29.04 33.62 -3.38
C SER A 217 28.83 35.00 -3.99
N GLN A 218 27.58 35.35 -4.36
CA GLN A 218 27.23 36.70 -4.81
C GLN A 218 27.35 37.73 -3.69
N LEU A 219 26.91 37.41 -2.46
CA LEU A 219 27.06 38.29 -1.29
C LEU A 219 28.52 38.51 -0.91
N ILE A 220 29.36 37.47 -0.99
CA ILE A 220 30.81 37.56 -0.73
C ILE A 220 31.50 38.43 -1.79
N ASN A 221 31.16 38.29 -3.08
CA ASN A 221 31.79 39.04 -4.16
C ASN A 221 31.40 40.52 -4.19
N ASN A 222 30.22 40.89 -3.67
CA ASN A 222 29.71 42.25 -3.74
C ASN A 222 30.18 43.18 -2.61
N ASN A 223 31.04 42.71 -1.68
CA ASN A 223 31.75 43.53 -0.69
C ASN A 223 30.92 44.68 -0.07
N GLN A 224 29.66 44.42 0.28
CA GLN A 224 28.86 45.32 1.09
C GLN A 224 29.01 44.93 2.56
N SER A 225 29.57 45.84 3.33
CA SER A 225 29.96 45.70 4.75
C SER A 225 28.82 45.35 5.71
N ASP A 226 27.56 45.34 5.27
CA ASP A 226 26.40 44.92 6.09
C ASP A 226 26.09 43.41 6.00
N SER A 227 26.84 42.65 5.20
CA SER A 227 26.53 41.23 4.89
C SER A 227 27.00 40.22 5.95
N PHE A 228 27.78 40.64 6.95
CA PHE A 228 28.30 39.72 7.98
C PHE A 228 27.21 39.10 8.86
N ILE A 229 26.12 39.84 9.13
CA ILE A 229 24.99 39.33 9.93
C ILE A 229 24.18 38.30 9.13
N GLU A 230 23.93 38.54 7.84
CA GLU A 230 23.24 37.57 6.96
C GLU A 230 24.03 36.28 6.75
N ILE A 231 25.36 36.39 6.57
CA ILE A 231 26.24 35.22 6.45
C ILE A 231 26.24 34.39 7.75
N ILE A 232 26.28 35.05 8.92
CA ILE A 232 26.23 34.37 10.22
C ILE A 232 24.87 33.71 10.47
N ILE A 233 23.75 34.35 10.09
CA ILE A 233 22.40 33.78 10.22
C ILE A 233 22.26 32.54 9.31
N LEU A 234 22.71 32.63 8.06
CA LEU A 234 22.66 31.50 7.12
C LEU A 234 23.60 30.35 7.53
N ALA A 235 24.78 30.64 8.08
CA ALA A 235 25.69 29.63 8.62
C ALA A 235 25.13 28.95 9.88
N ARG A 236 24.40 29.67 10.74
CA ARG A 236 23.72 29.10 11.91
C ARG A 236 22.59 28.16 11.54
N ILE A 237 21.85 28.45 10.46
CA ILE A 237 20.84 27.55 9.92
C ILE A 237 21.49 26.25 9.38
N PHE A 238 22.74 26.33 8.88
CA PHE A 238 23.47 25.17 8.35
C PHE A 238 24.07 24.26 9.43
N LEU A 239 24.51 24.82 10.57
CA LEU A 239 25.19 24.06 11.64
C LEU A 239 24.26 23.49 12.73
N CYS A 240 22.96 23.77 12.68
CA CYS A 240 21.97 23.27 13.65
C CYS A 240 21.12 22.09 13.12
N LYS A 241 21.64 21.29 12.19
CA LYS A 241 21.10 19.96 11.86
C LYS A 241 22.11 18.88 12.20
#